data_AF-X0TD29-F1
#
_entry.id   AF-X0TD29-F1
#
_cell.length_a   1.000
_cell.length_b   1.000
_cell.length_c   1.000
_cell.angle_alpha   90.00
_cell.angle_beta   90.00
_cell.angle_gamma   90.00
#
_symmetry.space_group_name_H-M   'P 1'
#
loop_
_entity.id
_entity.type
_entity.pdbx_description
1 polymer ?
#
loop_
_entity_poly.entity_id
_entity_poly.type
_entity_poly.pdbx_seq_one_letter_code
_entity_poly.pdbx_strand_id
1 'polypeptide(L)' 'KDTEDKIGFSRQFYNDTAMKYNVAIIQVPTSIVANLFSFTSRPYYKTEGEERENVEVKF' A
#
# COMPACT_ATOMS: atom_id res chain seq x y z
N LYS A 1 -5.56 -19.89 11.17
CA LYS A 1 -6.56 -18.88 10.75
C LYS A 1 -6.14 -17.50 11.24
N ASP A 2 -5.88 -17.32 12.54
CA ASP A 2 -5.36 -16.06 13.10
C ASP A 2 -4.09 -15.50 12.46
N THR A 3 -3.15 -16.35 12.05
CA THR A 3 -1.88 -15.88 11.44
C THR A 3 -2.11 -15.21 10.10
N GLU A 4 -2.92 -15.82 9.22
CA GLU A 4 -3.24 -15.26 7.90
C GLU A 4 -4.09 -14.00 8.01
N ASP A 5 -5.06 -13.99 8.95
CA ASP A 5 -5.88 -12.82 9.21
C ASP A 5 -5.02 -11.64 9.73
N LYS A 6 -4.04 -11.91 10.60
CA LYS A 6 -3.06 -10.92 11.08
C LYS A 6 -2.16 -10.42 9.95
N ILE A 7 -1.67 -11.31 9.09
CA ILE A 7 -0.84 -10.93 7.94
C ILE A 7 -1.64 -10.02 6.99
N GLY A 8 -2.88 -10.39 6.67
CA GLY A 8 -3.78 -9.58 5.85
C GLY A 8 -4.02 -8.19 6.45
N PHE A 9 -4.33 -8.13 7.74
CA PHE A 9 -4.53 -6.87 8.46
C PHE A 9 -3.26 -6.00 8.47
N SER A 10 -2.09 -6.58 8.77
CA SER A 10 -0.82 -5.84 8.75
C SER A 10 -0.49 -5.28 7.37
N ARG A 11 -0.78 -6.02 6.30
CA ARG A 11 -0.61 -5.55 4.91
C ARG A 11 -1.55 -4.39 4.60
N GLN A 12 -2.83 -4.52 4.95
CA GLN A 12 -3.80 -3.44 4.76
C GLN A 12 -3.37 -2.18 5.53
N PHE A 13 -3.00 -2.32 6.80
CA PHE A 13 -2.54 -1.20 7.62
C PHE A 13 -1.31 -0.50 7.02
N TYR A 14 -0.34 -1.26 6.53
CA TYR A 14 0.82 -0.68 5.83
C TYR A 14 0.39 0.10 4.59
N ASN A 15 -0.46 -0.50 3.75
CA ASN A 15 -0.92 0.12 2.51
C ASN A 15 -1.73 1.40 2.77
N ASP A 16 -2.62 1.39 3.77
CA ASP A 16 -3.41 2.55 4.18
C ASP A 16 -2.50 3.68 4.68
N THR A 17 -1.45 3.34 5.44
CA THR A 17 -0.48 4.32 5.97
C THR A 17 0.37 4.90 4.84
N ALA A 18 0.87 4.05 3.94
CA ALA A 18 1.61 4.47 2.76
C ALA A 18 0.75 5.37 1.86
N MET A 19 -0.53 5.06 1.68
CA MET A 19 -1.48 5.85 0.89
C MET A 19 -1.65 7.24 1.49
N LYS A 20 -1.94 7.32 2.80
CA LYS A 20 -2.08 8.60 3.51
C LYS A 20 -0.82 9.45 3.40
N TYR A 21 0.34 8.83 3.59
CA TYR A 21 1.63 9.51 3.43
C TYR A 21 1.84 10.03 2.00
N ASN A 22 1.58 9.20 0.99
CA ASN A 22 1.73 9.57 -0.42
C ASN A 22 0.81 10.72 -0.82
N VAL A 23 -0.43 10.71 -0.34
CA VAL A 23 -1.38 11.82 -0.55
C VAL A 23 -0.91 13.07 0.19
N ALA A 24 -0.42 12.93 1.42
CA ALA A 24 0.05 14.07 2.21
C ALA A 24 1.22 14.78 1.53
N ILE A 25 2.23 14.06 1.02
CA ILE A 25 3.43 14.69 0.42
C ILE A 25 3.15 15.41 -0.92
N ILE A 26 2.00 15.18 -1.56
CA ILE A 26 1.60 15.90 -2.78
C ILE A 26 0.62 17.05 -2.50
N GLN A 27 0.01 17.08 -1.31
CA GLN A 27 -0.97 18.09 -0.92
C GLN A 27 -0.29 19.36 -0.38
N VAL A 28 -0.78 20.54 -0.77
CA VAL A 28 -0.33 21.83 -0.22
C VAL A 28 -0.89 22.02 1.19
N PRO A 29 -0.10 22.48 2.19
CA PRO A 29 1.28 23.01 2.09
C PRO A 29 2.38 21.96 2.23
N THR A 30 2.03 20.74 2.60
CA THR A 30 2.97 19.64 2.92
C THR A 30 3.91 19.32 1.75
N SER A 31 3.48 19.47 0.51
CA SER A 31 4.31 19.25 -0.68
C SER A 31 5.52 20.19 -0.77
N ILE A 32 5.43 21.41 -0.23
CA ILE A 32 6.57 22.34 -0.19
C ILE A 32 7.64 21.82 0.76
N VAL A 33 7.22 21.38 1.95
CA VAL A 33 8.09 20.75 2.94
C VAL A 33 8.65 19.43 2.40
N ALA A 34 7.81 18.65 1.69
CA ALA A 34 8.23 17.41 1.06
C ALA A 34 9.36 17.60 0.05
N ASN A 35 9.26 18.62 -0.82
CA ASN A 35 10.32 18.94 -1.76
C ASN A 35 11.58 19.46 -1.06
N LEU A 36 11.44 20.32 -0.04
CA LEU A 36 12.58 20.89 0.69
C LEU A 36 13.41 19.82 1.43
N PHE A 37 12.74 18.81 1.99
CA PHE A 37 13.38 17.72 2.75
C PHE A 37 13.48 16.41 1.97
N SER A 38 13.21 16.42 0.65
CA SER A 38 13.29 15.24 -0.22
C SER A 38 12.44 14.05 0.24
N PHE A 39 11.25 14.31 0.80
CA PHE A 39 10.27 13.26 1.10
C PHE A 39 9.63 12.75 -0.19
N THR A 40 9.90 11.48 -0.51
CA THR A 40 9.38 10.80 -1.71
C THR A 40 8.29 9.80 -1.38
N SER A 41 7.47 9.46 -2.38
CA SER A 41 6.40 8.45 -2.28
C SER A 41 6.92 7.09 -1.80
N ARG A 42 6.11 6.36 -1.05
CA ARG A 42 6.36 5.00 -0.57
C ARG A 42 5.58 3.99 -1.41
N PRO A 43 6.21 2.88 -1.82
CA PRO A 43 5.51 1.82 -2.55
C PRO A 43 4.50 1.12 -1.64
N TYR A 44 3.44 0.60 -2.24
CA TYR A 44 2.53 -0.32 -1.54
C TYR A 44 3.17 -1.69 -1.40
N TYR A 45 2.85 -2.37 -0.30
CA TYR A 45 3.18 -3.76 -0.11
C TYR A 45 2.22 -4.61 -0.94
N LYS A 46 2.68 -4.96 -2.14
CA LYS A 46 2.00 -5.88 -3.05
C LYS A 46 2.45 -7.30 -2.71
N THR A 47 1.52 -8.25 -2.69
CA THR A 47 1.86 -9.66 -2.65
C THR A 47 2.43 -10.08 -3.99
N GLU A 48 3.72 -10.41 -4.04
CA GLU A 48 4.30 -11.22 -5.11
C GLU A 48 3.83 -12.65 -4.90
N GLY A 49 2.72 -13.00 -5.52
CA GLY A 49 2.15 -14.34 -5.44
C GLY A 49 1.16 -14.53 -6.56
N GLU A 50 1.36 -15.61 -7.32
CA GLU A 50 0.56 -16.15 -8.42
C GLU A 50 -0.88 -16.55 -7.98
N GLU A 51 -1.53 -15.82 -7.07
CA GLU A 51 -2.84 -16.14 -6.49
C GLU A 51 -4.04 -15.55 -7.27
N ARG A 52 -3.83 -15.31 -8.57
CA ARG A 52 -4.91 -15.17 -9.54
C ARG A 52 -4.56 -15.92 -10.81
N GLU A 53 -4.12 -17.17 -10.72
CA GLU A 53 -4.49 -18.09 -11.80
C GLU A 53 -6.01 -18.09 -11.86
N ASN A 54 -6.50 -17.48 -12.92
CA ASN A 54 -7.90 -17.36 -13.28
C ASN A 54 -8.52 -18.76 -13.16
N VAL A 55 -9.33 -18.99 -12.12
CA VAL A 55 -10.04 -20.27 -11.99
C VAL A 55 -11.03 -20.31 -13.15
N GLU A 56 -10.66 -20.99 -14.24
CA GLU A 56 -11.57 -21.26 -15.35
C GLU A 56 -12.70 -22.15 -14.82
N VAL A 57 -13.81 -21.51 -14.47
CA VAL A 57 -15.04 -22.23 -14.14
C VAL A 57 -15.56 -22.85 -15.44
N LYS A 58 -15.26 -24.12 -15.66
CA LYS A 58 -15.93 -24.95 -16.67
C LYS A 58 -17.30 -25.32 -16.12
N PHE A 59 -18.34 -24.77 -16.74
CA PHE A 59 -19.73 -25.24 -16.59
C PHE A 59 -19.93 -26.53 -17.39
#